data_AF-A0A1W9QS92-F1
#
_entry.id   AF-A0A1W9QS92-F1
#
_cell.length_a   1.000
_cell.length_b   1.000
_cell.length_c   1.000
_cell.angle_alpha   90.00
_cell.angle_beta   90.00
_cell.angle_gamma   90.00
#
_symmetry.space_group_name_H-M   'P 1'
#
loop_
_entity.id
_entity.type
_entity.pdbx_description
1 polymer ?
#
loop_
_entity_poly.entity_id
_entity_poly.type
_entity_poly.pdbx_seq_one_letter_code
_entity_poly.pdbx_strand_id
1 'polypeptide(L)'
;EIDIQTQRDNIIINIRQIYRNLNNLILQIEIAEQNEKNAQLTYEINLERYRNGDLTSMDLELFQNQLSEKKMNLANALINYKLELINMKIQSLWDFENNTSFVPQELQDNLR
;
A
#
# COMPACT_ATOMS: atom_id res chain seq x y z
N GLU A 1 29.13 25.70 -2.06
CA GLU A 1 28.08 25.56 -3.08
C GLU A 1 27.68 24.10 -3.15
N ILE A 2 26.38 23.80 -3.20
CA ILE A 2 25.93 22.45 -3.51
C ILE A 2 25.99 22.34 -5.03
N ASP A 3 26.88 21.48 -5.51
CA ASP A 3 27.10 21.24 -6.94
C ASP A 3 25.80 20.74 -7.60
N ILE A 4 25.46 21.28 -8.76
CA ILE A 4 24.29 20.90 -9.56
C ILE A 4 24.29 19.39 -9.82
N GLN A 5 25.47 18.79 -9.98
CA GLN A 5 25.61 17.35 -10.14
C GLN A 5 25.13 16.59 -8.89
N THR A 6 25.48 17.08 -7.69
CA THR A 6 25.04 16.48 -6.41
C THR A 6 23.52 16.54 -6.27
N GLN A 7 22.88 17.64 -6.69
CA GLN A 7 21.42 17.76 -6.66
C GLN A 7 20.73 16.77 -7.60
N ARG A 8 21.26 16.59 -8.82
CA ARG A 8 20.75 15.60 -9.77
C ARG A 8 20.88 14.17 -9.23
N ASP A 9 22.05 13.84 -8.67
CA ASP A 9 22.29 12.52 -8.11
C ASP A 9 21.37 12.23 -6.92
N ASN A 10 21.11 13.22 -6.07
CA ASN A 10 20.15 13.11 -4.96
C ASN A 10 18.71 12.83 -5.45
N ILE A 11 18.25 13.53 -6.49
CA ILE A 11 16.92 13.29 -7.07
C ILE A 11 16.80 11.85 -7.60
N ILE A 12 17.82 11.39 -8.33
CA ILE A 12 17.84 10.03 -8.88
C ILE A 12 17.84 8.98 -7.76
N ILE A 13 18.63 9.18 -6.70
CA ILE A 13 18.68 8.27 -5.55
C ILE A 13 17.32 8.21 -4.85
N ASN A 14 16.70 9.36 -4.61
CA ASN A 14 15.39 9.43 -3.94
C ASN A 14 14.30 8.71 -4.73
N ILE A 15 14.21 8.93 -6.04
CA ILE A 15 13.22 8.24 -6.90
C ILE A 15 13.44 6.73 -6.87
N ARG A 16 14.70 6.26 -6.92
CA ARG A 16 15.02 4.82 -6.82
C ARG A 16 14.65 4.23 -5.45
N GLN A 17 14.82 4.99 -4.37
CA GLN A 17 14.44 4.56 -3.03
C GLN A 17 12.92 4.41 -2.92
N ILE A 18 12.15 5.39 -3.39
CA ILE A 18 10.68 5.31 -3.43
C ILE A 18 10.22 4.12 -4.26
N TYR A 19 10.81 3.89 -5.44
CA TYR A 19 10.48 2.72 -6.26
C TYR A 19 10.73 1.40 -5.53
N ARG A 20 11.84 1.28 -4.79
CA ARG A 20 12.12 0.09 -3.96
C ARG A 20 11.09 -0.07 -2.84
N ASN A 21 10.72 1.03 -2.18
CA ASN A 21 9.68 1.01 -1.15
C ASN A 21 8.33 0.57 -1.71
N LEU A 22 7.94 1.06 -2.89
CA LEU A 22 6.72 0.63 -3.58
C LEU A 22 6.70 -0.87 -3.85
N ASN A 23 7.80 -1.44 -4.34
CA ASN A 23 7.89 -2.89 -4.55
C ASN A 23 7.74 -3.67 -3.23
N ASN A 24 8.34 -3.19 -2.14
CA ASN A 24 8.16 -3.80 -0.82
C ASN A 24 6.69 -3.72 -0.35
N LEU A 25 6.01 -2.59 -0.59
CA LEU A 25 4.60 -2.40 -0.24
C LEU A 25 3.69 -3.31 -1.05
N ILE A 26 3.97 -3.52 -2.35
CA ILE A 26 3.23 -4.49 -3.18
C ILE A 26 3.34 -5.89 -2.60
N LEU A 27 4.55 -6.33 -2.21
CA LEU A 27 4.75 -7.63 -1.57
C LEU A 27 3.99 -7.72 -0.23
N GLN A 28 3.98 -6.65 0.56
CA GLN A 28 3.22 -6.62 1.82
C GLN A 28 1.70 -6.73 1.59
N ILE A 29 1.18 -6.11 0.52
CA ILE A 29 -0.22 -6.26 0.14
C ILE A 29 -0.51 -7.71 -0.23
N GLU A 30 0.31 -8.34 -1.06
CA GLU A 30 0.12 -9.75 -1.47
C GLU A 30 0.10 -10.69 -0.24
N ILE A 31 1.01 -10.47 0.72
CA ILE A 31 1.02 -11.21 1.98
C ILE A 31 -0.25 -10.94 2.80
N ALA A 32 -0.69 -9.69 2.88
CA ALA A 32 -1.91 -9.31 3.60
C ALA A 32 -3.18 -9.91 2.97
N GLU A 33 -3.27 -9.94 1.64
CA GLU A 33 -4.36 -10.57 0.89
C GLU A 33 -4.42 -12.08 1.16
N GLN A 34 -3.27 -12.76 1.11
CA GLN A 34 -3.21 -14.19 1.41
C GLN A 34 -3.60 -14.48 2.88
N ASN A 35 -3.19 -13.62 3.82
CA ASN A 35 -3.56 -13.75 5.23
C ASN A 35 -5.05 -13.51 5.48
N GLU A 36 -5.66 -12.54 4.79
CA GLU A 36 -7.11 -12.30 4.85
C GLU A 36 -7.88 -13.50 4.32
N LYS A 37 -7.47 -14.05 3.16
CA LYS A 37 -8.07 -15.26 2.58
C LYS A 37 -7.97 -16.46 3.52
N ASN A 38 -6.82 -16.66 4.16
CA ASN A 38 -6.63 -17.74 5.13
C ASN A 38 -7.54 -17.56 6.37
N ALA A 39 -7.66 -16.33 6.88
CA ALA A 39 -8.54 -16.02 8.00
C ALA A 39 -10.02 -16.21 7.63
N GLN A 40 -10.41 -15.84 6.41
CA GLN A 40 -11.76 -16.00 5.88
C GLN A 40 -12.13 -17.49 5.78
N LEU A 41 -11.26 -18.32 5.20
CA LEU A 41 -11.47 -19.78 5.15
C LEU A 41 -11.55 -20.39 6.55
N THR A 42 -10.70 -19.95 7.48
CA THR A 42 -10.74 -20.41 8.87
C THR A 42 -12.06 -20.05 9.53
N TYR A 43 -12.55 -18.83 9.34
CA TYR A 43 -13.85 -18.40 9.85
C TYR A 43 -15.00 -19.24 9.27
N GLU A 44 -15.01 -19.49 7.96
CA GLU A 44 -16.02 -20.31 7.29
C GLU A 44 -16.07 -21.74 7.82
N ILE A 45 -14.90 -22.39 7.98
CA ILE A 45 -14.81 -23.75 8.56
C ILE A 45 -15.37 -23.76 9.99
N ASN A 46 -15.03 -22.77 10.81
CA ASN A 46 -15.51 -22.71 12.20
C ASN A 46 -17.00 -22.34 12.29
N LEU A 47 -17.53 -21.59 11.33
CA LEU A 47 -18.96 -21.31 11.22
C LEU A 47 -19.76 -22.58 10.93
N GLU A 48 -19.27 -23.48 10.08
CA GLU A 48 -19.91 -24.78 9.86
C GLU A 48 -19.87 -25.65 11.12
N ARG A 49 -18.74 -25.69 11.84
CA ARG A 49 -18.63 -26.40 13.12
C ARG A 49 -19.57 -25.83 14.18
N TYR A 50 -19.72 -24.52 14.24
CA TYR A 50 -20.71 -23.86 15.12
C TYR A 50 -22.14 -24.29 14.77
N ARG A 51 -22.50 -24.32 13.48
CA ARG A 51 -23.82 -24.79 13.01
C ARG A 51 -24.08 -26.26 13.36
N ASN A 52 -23.03 -27.08 13.36
CA ASN A 52 -23.09 -28.48 13.77
C ASN A 52 -23.10 -28.69 15.29
N GLY A 53 -22.92 -27.62 16.09
CA GLY A 53 -22.93 -27.66 17.55
C GLY A 53 -21.59 -28.01 18.20
N ASP A 54 -20.51 -28.15 17.42
CA ASP A 54 -19.17 -28.52 17.89
C ASP A 54 -18.37 -27.33 18.45
N LEU A 55 -18.90 -26.10 18.32
CA LEU A 55 -18.17 -24.87 18.60
C LEU A 55 -19.05 -23.88 19.38
N THR A 56 -18.45 -23.11 20.29
CA THR A 56 -19.20 -22.13 21.08
C THR A 56 -19.33 -20.80 20.36
N SER A 57 -20.34 -20.00 20.73
CA SER A 57 -20.50 -18.63 20.17
C SER A 57 -19.30 -17.73 20.50
N MET A 58 -18.61 -17.97 21.63
CA MET A 58 -17.42 -17.22 22.06
C MET A 58 -16.23 -17.50 21.15
N ASP A 59 -16.00 -18.76 20.78
CA ASP A 59 -14.92 -19.12 19.87
C ASP A 59 -15.17 -18.56 18.45
N LEU A 60 -16.43 -18.55 18.01
CA LEU A 60 -16.81 -17.93 16.73
C LEU A 60 -16.53 -16.42 16.69
N GLU A 61 -16.79 -15.72 17.79
CA GLU A 61 -16.50 -14.29 17.93
C GLU A 61 -14.99 -14.01 17.86
N LEU A 62 -14.15 -14.87 18.45
CA LEU A 62 -12.69 -14.76 18.33
C LEU A 62 -12.23 -14.84 16.86
N PHE A 63 -12.74 -15.80 16.10
CA PHE A 63 -12.40 -15.94 14.68
C PHE A 63 -12.92 -14.77 13.84
N GLN A 64 -14.10 -14.24 14.16
CA GLN A 64 -14.64 -13.04 13.52
C GLN A 64 -13.76 -11.80 13.78
N ASN A 65 -13.26 -11.65 15.01
CA ASN A 65 -12.35 -10.57 15.38
C ASN A 65 -11.00 -10.70 14.64
N GLN A 66 -10.45 -11.92 14.57
CA GLN A 66 -9.22 -12.18 13.80
C GLN A 66 -9.37 -11.84 12.32
N LEU A 67 -10.49 -12.25 11.70
CA LEU A 67 -10.80 -11.89 10.31
C LEU A 67 -10.89 -10.37 10.12
N SER A 68 -11.56 -9.67 11.04
CA SER A 68 -11.68 -8.21 11.00
C SER A 68 -10.33 -7.51 11.11
N GLU A 69 -9.44 -8.00 11.98
CA GLU A 69 -8.08 -7.49 12.12
C GLU A 69 -7.27 -7.69 10.83
N LYS A 70 -7.36 -8.87 10.19
CA LYS A 70 -6.67 -9.11 8.91
C LYS A 70 -7.18 -8.21 7.78
N LYS A 71 -8.50 -7.97 7.71
CA LYS A 71 -9.09 -7.00 6.77
C LYS A 71 -8.58 -5.58 7.02
N MET A 72 -8.48 -5.16 8.28
CA MET A 72 -7.94 -3.85 8.64
C MET A 72 -6.46 -3.73 8.23
N ASN A 73 -5.66 -4.78 8.44
CA ASN A 73 -4.26 -4.81 8.03
C ASN A 73 -4.10 -4.71 6.51
N LEU A 74 -4.93 -5.40 5.72
CA LEU A 74 -4.96 -5.27 4.27
C LEU A 74 -5.31 -3.84 3.84
N ALA A 75 -6.33 -3.24 4.45
CA ALA A 75 -6.71 -1.86 4.17
C ALA A 75 -5.56 -0.87 4.46
N ASN A 76 -4.86 -1.05 5.59
CA ASN A 76 -3.69 -0.23 5.93
C ASN A 76 -2.53 -0.42 4.93
N ALA A 77 -2.27 -1.64 4.47
CA ALA A 77 -1.25 -1.91 3.45
C ALA A 77 -1.59 -1.18 2.12
N LEU A 78 -2.86 -1.21 1.71
CA LEU A 78 -3.34 -0.48 0.53
C LEU A 78 -3.23 1.05 0.69
N ILE A 79 -3.54 1.58 1.89
CA ILE A 79 -3.38 3.01 2.19
C ILE A 79 -1.90 3.41 2.07
N ASN A 80 -0.99 2.64 2.66
CA ASN A 80 0.44 2.91 2.60
C ASN A 80 0.98 2.90 1.17
N TYR A 81 0.55 1.94 0.36
CA TYR A 81 0.89 1.90 -1.07
C TYR A 81 0.40 3.16 -1.81
N LYS A 82 -0.84 3.60 -1.57
CA LYS A 82 -1.37 4.82 -2.18
C LYS A 82 -0.61 6.08 -1.74
N LEU A 83 -0.25 6.18 -0.47
CA LEU A 83 0.54 7.31 0.05
C LEU A 83 1.93 7.36 -0.61
N GLU A 84 2.60 6.23 -0.73
CA GLU A 84 3.93 6.17 -1.36
C GLU A 84 3.86 6.43 -2.87
N LEU A 85 2.77 6.03 -3.54
CA LEU A 85 2.54 6.37 -4.94
C LEU A 85 2.38 7.88 -5.13
N ILE A 86 1.65 8.55 -4.24
CA ILE A 86 1.53 10.02 -4.23
C ILE A 86 2.88 10.67 -3.97
N ASN A 87 3.67 10.16 -3.03
CA ASN A 87 5.03 10.61 -2.77
C ASN A 87 5.90 10.50 -4.05
N MET A 88 5.80 9.40 -4.79
CA MET A 88 6.49 9.23 -6.08
C MET A 88 6.05 10.28 -7.12
N LYS A 89 4.76 10.57 -7.24
CA LYS A 89 4.24 11.62 -8.14
C LYS A 89 4.78 13.00 -7.77
N ILE A 90 4.82 13.32 -6.48
CA ILE A 90 5.37 14.59 -5.98
C ILE A 90 6.86 14.71 -6.31
N GLN A 91 7.65 13.67 -6.03
CA GLN A 91 9.11 13.73 -6.25
C GLN A 91 9.52 13.69 -7.72
N SER A 92 8.72 13.02 -8.57
CA SER A 92 8.91 13.04 -10.02
C SER A 92 8.33 14.30 -10.68
N LEU A 93 7.54 15.10 -9.94
CA LEU A 93 6.77 16.23 -10.46
C LEU A 93 5.94 15.86 -11.71
N TRP A 94 5.54 14.59 -11.79
CA TRP A 94 4.87 14.01 -12.94
C TRP A 94 3.65 13.24 -12.45
N ASP A 95 2.49 13.56 -13.00
CA ASP A 95 1.31 12.75 -12.78
C ASP A 95 1.25 11.63 -13.83
N PHE A 96 1.54 10.41 -13.40
CA PHE A 96 1.49 9.22 -14.26
C PHE A 96 0.06 8.82 -14.68
N GLU A 97 -0.99 9.30 -14.00
CA GLU A 97 -2.38 8.98 -14.37
C GLU A 97 -2.89 9.88 -15.51
N ASN A 98 -2.63 11.19 -15.43
CA ASN A 98 -3.06 12.15 -16.45
C ASN A 98 -1.98 12.40 -17.51
N ASN A 99 -0.78 11.83 -17.33
CA ASN A 99 0.40 12.05 -18.16
C ASN A 99 0.76 13.54 -18.31
N THR A 100 0.46 14.33 -17.27
CA THR A 100 0.69 15.77 -17.21
C THR A 100 1.73 16.09 -16.14
N SER A 101 2.59 17.07 -16.42
CA SER A 101 3.50 17.59 -15.41
C SER A 101 2.71 18.21 -14.26
N PHE A 102 3.12 17.90 -13.02
CA PHE A 102 2.59 18.53 -11.80
C PHE A 102 3.16 19.95 -11.61
N VAL A 103 4.09 20.38 -12.48
CA VAL A 103 4.70 21.71 -12.45
C VAL A 103 3.69 22.73 -13.02
N PRO A 104 3.30 23.76 -12.25
CA PRO A 104 2.48 24.87 -12.75
C PRO A 104 3.08 25.46 -14.04
N GLN A 105 2.23 25.80 -15.01
CA GLN A 105 2.65 26.35 -16.32
C GLN A 105 3.59 27.55 -16.17
N GLU A 106 3.45 28.34 -15.10
CA GLU A 106 4.29 29.51 -14.77
C GLU A 106 5.80 29.18 -14.62
N LEU A 107 6.15 27.95 -14.25
CA LEU A 107 7.55 27.49 -14.18
C LEU A 107 8.03 26.83 -15.48
N GLN A 108 7.11 26.45 -16.38
CA GLN A 108 7.43 25.87 -17.68
C GLN A 108 7.88 26.93 -18.70
N ASP A 109 7.32 28.15 -18.61
CA ASP A 109 7.70 29.26 -19.49
C ASP A 109 9.13 29.78 -19.25
N ASN A 110 9.68 29.57 -18.05
CA ASN A 110 11.05 29.93 -17.68
C ASN A 110 12.11 28.91 -18.16
N LEU A 111 11.70 27.83 -18.82
CA LEU A 111 12.58 26.79 -19.39
C LEU A 111 12.78 26.94 -20.91
N ARG A 112 12.28 28.02 -21.53
CA ARG A 112 12.52 28.39 -22.93
C ARG A 112 13.69 29.35 -23.11
#